data_AF-X0UK45-F1
#
_entry.id   AF-X0UK45-F1
#
_cell.length_a   1.000
_cell.length_b   1.000
_cell.length_c   1.000
_cell.angle_alpha   90.00
_cell.angle_beta   90.00
_cell.angle_gamma   90.00
#
_symmetry.space_group_name_H-M   'P 1'
#
loop_
_entity.id
_entity.type
_entity.pdbx_description
1 polymer ?
#
loop_
_entity_poly.entity_id
_entity_poly.type
_entity_poly.pdbx_seq_one_letter_code
_entity_poly.pdbx_strand_id
1 'polypeptide(L)'
;PGASFTIQIDESRLQVIAKIMDQTYCVLRAGYEEPSATGKRTFHIFKPTTDGPVYDYEYTLDEGDHGFWAKTKIKSLVVPNYITVTTPINALVSYEGYAKDVSSYNKYPKKRLVRIAGVDSDAAAFNIAQAILSKIQAGRETGAGRLPLNFGSEVYDYTKITDPRDGATMVGNLGRIQRIWNAQERNPNVWTMNFTFGGWLDVEKIINLPNFSDIDMLRAEHHTPMWYFDGAIDTGTKLSATFSFPYDVTWTGVWAHIDSDVTAD
;
A
#
# COMPACT_ATOMS: atom_id res chain seq x y z
N PRO A 1 -1.34 30.30 6.28
CA PRO A 1 -0.62 29.08 6.71
C PRO A 1 -0.96 27.94 5.74
N GLY A 2 -0.11 27.77 4.73
CA GLY A 2 -0.35 26.91 3.57
C GLY A 2 -0.17 25.42 3.86
N ALA A 3 -0.58 24.59 2.90
CA ALA A 3 -0.41 23.15 2.89
C ALA A 3 1.06 22.78 3.16
N SER A 4 1.38 22.43 4.40
CA SER A 4 2.73 22.01 4.79
C SER A 4 2.68 20.58 5.29
N PHE A 5 3.51 19.71 4.70
CA PHE A 5 3.78 18.40 5.27
C PHE A 5 4.70 18.59 6.49
N THR A 6 4.35 17.99 7.63
CA THR A 6 5.17 18.06 8.85
C THR A 6 5.91 16.75 9.09
N ILE A 7 7.24 16.82 9.21
CA ILE A 7 8.06 15.77 9.82
C ILE A 7 8.15 16.05 11.30
N GLN A 8 7.81 15.07 12.12
CA GLN A 8 8.10 15.16 13.56
C GLN A 8 9.57 14.84 13.80
N ILE A 9 10.14 15.45 14.84
CA ILE A 9 11.45 15.05 15.34
C ILE A 9 11.43 13.55 15.68
N ASP A 10 12.51 12.84 15.37
CA ASP A 10 12.65 11.38 15.50
C ASP A 10 11.84 10.50 14.53
N GLU A 11 11.15 11.07 13.53
CA GLU A 11 10.54 10.26 12.47
C GLU A 11 11.59 9.69 11.51
N SER A 12 11.58 8.36 11.38
CA SER A 12 12.38 7.69 10.37
C SER A 12 11.89 8.04 8.96
N ARG A 13 12.81 8.01 8.00
CA ARG A 13 12.50 8.22 6.58
C ARG A 13 11.38 7.30 6.07
N LEU A 14 11.33 6.06 6.57
CA LEU A 14 10.28 5.11 6.22
C LEU A 14 8.91 5.53 6.75
N GLN A 15 8.84 6.07 7.98
CA GLN A 15 7.58 6.58 8.54
C GLN A 15 7.06 7.78 7.74
N VAL A 16 7.96 8.67 7.33
CA VAL A 16 7.62 9.83 6.49
C VAL A 16 7.05 9.39 5.14
N ILE A 17 7.72 8.45 4.46
CA ILE A 17 7.24 7.90 3.19
C ILE A 17 5.90 7.19 3.42
N ALA A 18 5.76 6.39 4.48
CA ALA A 18 4.50 5.71 4.80
C ALA A 18 3.34 6.70 5.00
N LYS A 19 3.58 7.84 5.66
CA LYS A 19 2.58 8.90 5.82
C LYS A 19 2.14 9.51 4.49
N ILE A 20 3.09 9.82 3.60
CA ILE A 20 2.77 10.32 2.26
C ILE A 20 1.98 9.27 1.50
N MET A 21 2.47 8.02 1.53
CA MET A 21 1.81 6.93 0.83
C MET A 21 0.39 6.74 1.35
N ASP A 22 0.12 6.87 2.66
CA ASP A 22 -1.22 6.68 3.25
C ASP A 22 -2.32 7.50 2.57
N GLN A 23 -2.00 8.71 2.15
CA GLN A 23 -2.92 9.64 1.45
C GLN A 23 -3.17 9.28 -0.02
N THR A 24 -2.43 8.31 -0.57
CA THR A 24 -2.51 7.88 -1.97
C THR A 24 -3.01 6.44 -2.09
N TYR A 25 -3.47 6.02 -3.26
CA TYR A 25 -3.79 4.62 -3.54
C TYR A 25 -2.54 3.72 -3.66
N CYS A 26 -1.35 4.32 -3.63
CA CYS A 26 -0.12 3.60 -3.88
C CYS A 26 0.39 2.88 -2.64
N VAL A 27 1.13 1.81 -2.90
CA VAL A 27 1.91 1.05 -1.91
C VAL A 27 3.38 1.11 -2.28
N LEU A 28 4.23 1.06 -1.25
CA LEU A 28 5.68 0.97 -1.39
C LEU A 28 6.10 -0.49 -1.19
N ARG A 29 6.95 -0.98 -2.09
CA ARG A 29 7.58 -2.30 -1.98
C ARG A 29 9.08 -2.18 -2.26
N ALA A 30 9.91 -2.82 -1.45
CA ALA A 30 11.32 -3.01 -1.77
C ALA A 30 11.46 -4.21 -2.73
N GLY A 31 12.23 -4.04 -3.79
CA GLY A 31 12.46 -5.06 -4.81
C GLY A 31 13.88 -5.04 -5.34
N TYR A 32 14.10 -5.87 -6.37
CA TYR A 32 15.33 -5.92 -7.15
C TYR A 32 15.01 -5.56 -8.58
N GLU A 33 15.83 -4.70 -9.18
CA GLU A 33 15.75 -4.41 -10.61
C GLU A 33 16.62 -5.43 -11.36
N GLU A 34 15.96 -6.43 -11.95
CA GLU A 34 16.56 -7.51 -12.75
C GLU A 34 17.59 -8.41 -12.04
N PRO A 35 17.94 -9.59 -12.59
CA PRO A 35 19.06 -10.40 -12.10
C PRO A 35 20.40 -9.77 -12.51
N SER A 36 20.61 -8.48 -12.26
CA SER A 36 21.91 -7.86 -12.49
C SER A 36 22.88 -8.27 -11.38
N ALA A 37 24.09 -8.68 -11.76
CA ALA A 37 25.13 -9.16 -10.85
C ALA A 37 25.54 -8.15 -9.74
N THR A 38 25.07 -6.90 -9.83
CA THR A 38 25.29 -5.83 -8.86
C THR A 38 24.17 -5.70 -7.82
N GLY A 39 23.04 -6.39 -7.99
CA GLY A 39 21.99 -6.53 -6.95
C GLY A 39 21.42 -5.21 -6.45
N LYS A 40 21.17 -4.24 -7.34
CA LYS A 40 20.64 -2.93 -6.94
C LYS A 40 19.24 -3.10 -6.34
N ARG A 41 19.09 -2.70 -5.08
CA ARG A 41 17.80 -2.66 -4.39
C ARG A 41 17.05 -1.41 -4.82
N THR A 42 15.83 -1.57 -5.29
CA THR A 42 14.96 -0.48 -5.72
C THR A 42 13.68 -0.46 -4.90
N PHE A 43 13.08 0.71 -4.82
CA PHE A 43 11.74 0.86 -4.27
C PHE A 43 10.76 1.03 -5.42
N HIS A 44 9.69 0.24 -5.39
CA HIS A 44 8.59 0.32 -6.33
C HIS A 44 7.41 1.00 -5.64
N ILE A 45 6.83 2.00 -6.31
CA ILE A 45 5.60 2.67 -5.91
C ILE A 45 4.57 2.36 -6.99
N PHE A 46 3.46 1.74 -6.61
CA PHE A 46 2.40 1.35 -7.55
C PHE A 46 1.06 1.23 -6.84
N LYS A 47 -0.03 1.22 -7.62
CA LYS A 47 -1.37 0.94 -7.13
C LYS A 47 -1.62 -0.57 -7.21
N PRO A 48 -1.86 -1.27 -6.08
CA PRO A 48 -2.17 -2.69 -6.13
C PRO A 48 -3.55 -2.92 -6.73
N THR A 49 -3.70 -3.98 -7.51
CA THR A 49 -5.00 -4.45 -8.02
C THR A 49 -5.78 -5.06 -6.86
N THR A 50 -6.91 -4.47 -6.47
CA THR A 50 -7.72 -4.94 -5.33
C THR A 50 -9.02 -5.62 -5.73
N ASP A 51 -9.38 -5.51 -7.01
CA ASP A 51 -10.62 -5.99 -7.59
C ASP A 51 -10.45 -6.26 -9.10
N GLY A 52 -11.44 -6.93 -9.69
CA GLY A 52 -11.48 -7.26 -11.11
C GLY A 52 -11.22 -8.74 -11.41
N PRO A 53 -11.39 -9.13 -12.69
CA PRO A 53 -11.27 -10.53 -13.13
C PRO A 53 -9.86 -10.92 -13.56
N VAL A 54 -8.91 -9.98 -13.59
CA VAL A 54 -7.53 -10.20 -14.01
C VAL A 54 -6.68 -10.47 -12.78
N TYR A 55 -6.00 -11.60 -12.75
CA TYR A 55 -5.14 -12.02 -11.65
C TYR A 55 -3.69 -12.12 -12.14
N ASP A 56 -2.74 -11.77 -11.29
CA ASP A 56 -1.31 -11.97 -11.56
C ASP A 56 -0.98 -13.48 -11.56
N TYR A 57 -1.63 -14.24 -10.66
CA TYR A 57 -1.49 -15.68 -10.56
C TYR A 57 -2.82 -16.37 -10.23
N GLU A 58 -3.05 -17.53 -10.85
CA GLU A 58 -4.17 -18.42 -10.57
C GLU A 58 -3.65 -19.81 -10.17
N TYR A 59 -4.21 -20.36 -9.11
CA TYR A 59 -3.90 -21.69 -8.58
C TYR A 59 -5.17 -22.52 -8.50
N THR A 60 -5.13 -23.77 -8.96
CA THR A 60 -6.23 -24.73 -8.83
C THR A 60 -5.70 -26.14 -8.62
N LEU A 61 -6.54 -27.04 -8.11
CA LEU A 61 -6.22 -28.47 -7.98
C LEU A 61 -6.65 -29.29 -9.20
N ASP A 62 -7.10 -28.62 -10.26
CA ASP A 62 -7.41 -29.27 -11.53
C ASP A 62 -6.14 -29.87 -12.15
N GLU A 63 -6.32 -30.91 -12.95
CA GLU A 63 -5.20 -31.62 -13.56
C GLU A 63 -4.47 -30.71 -14.56
N GLY A 64 -3.15 -30.61 -14.43
CA GLY A 64 -2.31 -29.79 -15.30
C GLY A 64 -2.06 -28.36 -14.81
N ASP A 65 -2.70 -27.94 -13.72
CA ASP A 65 -2.55 -26.59 -13.16
C ASP A 65 -1.58 -26.52 -11.96
N HIS A 66 -1.28 -25.29 -11.53
CA HIS A 66 -0.47 -25.03 -10.35
C HIS A 66 -1.25 -25.38 -9.07
N GLY A 67 -1.06 -26.61 -8.59
CA GLY A 67 -1.64 -27.10 -7.34
C GLY A 67 -1.16 -26.35 -6.09
N PHE A 68 -1.93 -26.44 -5.02
CA PHE A 68 -1.55 -26.00 -3.67
C PHE A 68 -1.76 -27.15 -2.67
N TRP A 69 -1.01 -27.16 -1.56
CA TRP A 69 -1.12 -28.22 -0.54
C TRP A 69 -2.07 -27.86 0.59
N ALA A 70 -2.15 -26.58 0.95
CA ALA A 70 -3.01 -26.09 2.00
C ALA A 70 -3.51 -24.69 1.67
N LYS A 71 -4.76 -24.42 2.04
CA LYS A 71 -5.36 -23.08 2.02
C LYS A 71 -6.11 -22.81 3.31
N THR A 72 -6.17 -21.56 3.71
CA THR A 72 -7.02 -21.07 4.80
C THR A 72 -7.59 -19.74 4.38
N LYS A 73 -8.90 -19.56 4.56
CA LYS A 73 -9.64 -18.36 4.18
C LYS A 73 -10.25 -17.73 5.42
N ILE A 74 -9.91 -16.47 5.69
CA ILE A 74 -10.50 -15.67 6.74
C ILE A 74 -11.04 -14.39 6.10
N LYS A 75 -12.37 -14.30 5.99
CA LYS A 75 -13.02 -13.07 5.55
C LYS A 75 -13.37 -12.24 6.78
N SER A 76 -12.54 -11.25 7.08
CA SER A 76 -12.81 -10.30 8.16
C SER A 76 -13.67 -9.13 7.67
N LEU A 77 -14.32 -8.46 8.61
CA LEU A 77 -15.06 -7.23 8.34
C LEU A 77 -14.07 -6.07 8.15
N VAL A 78 -14.35 -5.16 7.21
CA VAL A 78 -13.59 -3.91 7.10
C VAL A 78 -13.92 -3.04 8.32
N VAL A 79 -12.93 -2.73 9.15
CA VAL A 79 -13.07 -1.82 10.29
C VAL A 79 -11.85 -0.91 10.34
N PRO A 80 -12.03 0.43 10.35
CA PRO A 80 -13.29 1.16 10.16
C PRO A 80 -13.87 1.00 8.74
N ASN A 81 -15.20 1.05 8.61
CA ASN A 81 -15.91 0.91 7.32
C ASN A 81 -16.54 2.21 6.80
N TYR A 82 -16.30 3.32 7.50
CA TYR A 82 -16.68 4.65 7.06
C TYR A 82 -15.57 5.62 7.45
N ILE A 83 -14.91 6.22 6.47
CA ILE A 83 -13.85 7.21 6.66
C ILE A 83 -14.39 8.57 6.22
N THR A 84 -14.30 9.57 7.08
CA THR A 84 -14.51 10.98 6.74
C THR A 84 -13.18 11.69 6.82
N VAL A 85 -12.82 12.41 5.76
CA VAL A 85 -11.67 13.31 5.73
C VAL A 85 -12.18 14.74 5.75
N THR A 86 -11.69 15.55 6.67
CA THR A 86 -12.01 16.98 6.73
C THR A 86 -10.76 17.82 6.89
N THR A 87 -10.86 19.09 6.53
CA THR A 87 -9.88 20.10 6.93
C THR A 87 -9.84 20.26 8.46
N PRO A 88 -8.75 20.83 9.02
CA PRO A 88 -8.66 21.17 10.44
C PRO A 88 -9.72 22.20 10.86
N ILE A 89 -10.09 22.20 12.14
CA ILE A 89 -11.16 23.05 12.68
C ILE A 89 -10.88 24.56 12.57
N ASN A 90 -9.60 24.93 12.46
CA ASN A 90 -9.11 26.30 12.35
C ASN A 90 -8.79 26.72 10.91
N ALA A 91 -9.16 25.90 9.91
CA ALA A 91 -8.99 26.26 8.51
C ALA A 91 -9.93 27.41 8.11
N LEU A 92 -9.45 28.31 7.25
CA LEU A 92 -10.28 29.41 6.72
C LEU A 92 -11.44 28.89 5.85
N VAL A 93 -11.22 27.78 5.16
CA VAL A 93 -12.20 27.12 4.29
C VAL A 93 -12.28 25.67 4.73
N SER A 94 -13.51 25.15 4.80
CA SER A 94 -13.77 23.77 5.18
C SER A 94 -14.06 22.92 3.95
N TYR A 95 -13.37 21.79 3.84
CA TYR A 95 -13.66 20.75 2.85
C TYR A 95 -13.92 19.42 3.56
N GLU A 96 -14.81 18.61 3.00
CA GLU A 96 -15.20 17.30 3.54
C GLU A 96 -15.43 16.28 2.41
N GLY A 97 -14.94 15.06 2.64
CA GLY A 97 -15.20 13.92 1.77
C GLY A 97 -15.27 12.63 2.58
N TYR A 98 -16.00 11.63 2.09
CA TYR A 98 -16.17 10.37 2.80
C TYR A 98 -16.16 9.15 1.89
N ALA A 99 -15.67 8.03 2.41
CA ALA A 99 -15.71 6.72 1.76
C ALA A 99 -16.36 5.68 2.68
N LYS A 100 -17.13 4.75 2.09
CA LYS A 100 -17.92 3.76 2.84
C LYS A 100 -17.86 2.37 2.20
N ASP A 101 -17.54 1.35 3.00
CA ASP A 101 -17.77 -0.04 2.63
C ASP A 101 -19.20 -0.44 3.01
N VAL A 102 -20.13 -0.39 2.06
CA VAL A 102 -21.57 -0.61 2.30
C VAL A 102 -21.82 -1.97 2.97
N SER A 103 -21.14 -3.01 2.49
CA SER A 103 -21.32 -4.39 2.96
C SER A 103 -20.95 -4.57 4.42
N SER A 104 -19.85 -3.95 4.86
CA SER A 104 -19.34 -4.02 6.22
C SER A 104 -20.08 -3.07 7.14
N TYR A 105 -20.41 -1.86 6.65
CA TYR A 105 -21.14 -0.84 7.39
C TYR A 105 -22.53 -1.33 7.80
N ASN A 106 -23.23 -2.02 6.92
CA ASN A 106 -24.57 -2.57 7.22
C ASN A 106 -24.53 -3.63 8.32
N LYS A 107 -23.39 -4.31 8.53
CA LYS A 107 -23.25 -5.34 9.57
C LYS A 107 -22.78 -4.75 10.90
N TYR A 108 -21.83 -3.83 10.87
CA TYR A 108 -21.26 -3.23 12.08
C TYR A 108 -20.70 -1.83 11.80
N PRO A 109 -21.52 -0.77 11.90
CA PRO A 109 -21.12 0.57 11.49
C PRO A 109 -20.02 1.14 12.40
N LYS A 110 -18.86 1.43 11.83
CA LYS A 110 -17.72 2.04 12.51
C LYS A 110 -17.14 3.16 11.67
N LYS A 111 -17.36 4.38 12.16
CA LYS A 111 -16.90 5.63 11.56
C LYS A 111 -15.54 6.04 12.10
N ARG A 112 -14.72 6.63 11.24
CA ARG A 112 -13.45 7.29 11.59
C ARG A 112 -13.43 8.66 10.93
N LEU A 113 -13.10 9.67 11.73
CA LEU A 113 -12.83 11.02 11.26
C LEU A 113 -11.30 11.18 11.16
N VAL A 114 -10.82 11.70 10.04
CA VAL A 114 -9.42 12.01 9.79
C VAL A 114 -9.34 13.49 9.41
N ARG A 115 -8.49 14.24 10.11
CA ARG A 115 -8.28 15.66 9.83
C ARG A 115 -6.95 15.85 9.13
N ILE A 116 -6.96 16.46 7.95
CA ILE A 116 -5.78 16.63 7.12
C ILE A 116 -5.65 18.09 6.70
N ALA A 117 -4.50 18.69 6.98
CA ALA A 117 -4.16 20.02 6.49
C ALA A 117 -3.77 19.95 5.00
N GLY A 118 -4.16 20.96 4.22
CA GLY A 118 -3.79 21.05 2.80
C GLY A 118 -4.75 20.35 1.83
N VAL A 119 -5.93 19.93 2.30
CA VAL A 119 -7.03 19.56 1.39
C VAL A 119 -7.56 20.83 0.73
N ASP A 120 -7.64 20.83 -0.59
CA ASP A 120 -7.99 21.99 -1.43
C ASP A 120 -9.42 21.93 -1.99
N SER A 121 -10.08 20.77 -1.88
CA SER A 121 -11.42 20.52 -2.44
C SER A 121 -12.10 19.32 -1.76
N ASP A 122 -13.44 19.26 -1.84
CA ASP A 122 -14.21 18.09 -1.40
C ASP A 122 -13.85 16.83 -2.22
N ALA A 123 -13.48 17.01 -3.49
CA ALA A 123 -13.03 15.92 -4.36
C ALA A 123 -11.69 15.33 -3.88
N ALA A 124 -10.72 16.17 -3.49
CA ALA A 124 -9.47 15.71 -2.90
C ALA A 124 -9.71 14.99 -1.57
N ALA A 125 -10.58 15.53 -0.70
CA ALA A 125 -10.98 14.89 0.56
C ALA A 125 -11.57 13.49 0.31
N PHE A 126 -12.45 13.37 -0.69
CA PHE A 126 -13.06 12.11 -1.09
C PHE A 126 -12.04 11.10 -1.62
N ASN A 127 -11.09 11.53 -2.45
CA ASN A 127 -10.02 10.67 -2.97
C ASN A 127 -9.11 10.13 -1.85
N ILE A 128 -8.76 10.97 -0.87
CA ILE A 128 -7.97 10.54 0.29
C ILE A 128 -8.78 9.54 1.15
N ALA A 129 -10.06 9.83 1.41
CA ALA A 129 -10.92 8.92 2.17
C ALA A 129 -11.02 7.55 1.51
N GLN A 130 -11.15 7.51 0.18
CA GLN A 130 -11.16 6.28 -0.60
C GLN A 130 -9.82 5.56 -0.58
N ALA A 131 -8.69 6.26 -0.70
CA ALA A 131 -7.37 5.65 -0.63
C ALA A 131 -7.10 4.97 0.73
N ILE A 132 -7.50 5.62 1.82
CA ILE A 132 -7.42 5.04 3.17
C ILE A 132 -8.32 3.80 3.27
N LEU A 133 -9.56 3.90 2.78
CA LEU A 133 -10.50 2.79 2.83
C LEU A 133 -10.03 1.60 1.97
N SER A 134 -9.51 1.84 0.76
CA SER A 134 -9.04 0.80 -0.15
C SER A 134 -7.90 -0.01 0.46
N LYS A 135 -7.02 0.64 1.23
CA LYS A 135 -5.94 -0.04 1.96
C LYS A 135 -6.46 -0.93 3.07
N ILE A 136 -7.41 -0.44 3.86
CA ILE A 136 -8.07 -1.24 4.91
C ILE A 136 -8.81 -2.42 4.27
N GLN A 137 -9.50 -2.19 3.15
CA GLN A 137 -10.18 -3.24 2.40
C GLN A 137 -9.22 -4.29 1.88
N ALA A 138 -8.11 -3.88 1.30
CA ALA A 138 -7.11 -4.80 0.78
C ALA A 138 -6.46 -5.60 1.93
N GLY A 139 -6.23 -4.99 3.10
CA GLY A 139 -5.76 -5.69 4.30
C GLY A 139 -6.77 -6.64 4.97
N ARG A 140 -8.07 -6.57 4.62
CA ARG A 140 -9.15 -7.35 5.28
C ARG A 140 -9.12 -8.84 4.93
N GLU A 141 -8.67 -9.15 3.72
CA GLU A 141 -8.73 -10.51 3.18
C GLU A 141 -7.51 -11.22 3.73
N THR A 142 -7.71 -11.93 4.83
CA THR A 142 -6.64 -12.67 5.48
C THR A 142 -6.81 -14.15 5.17
N GLY A 143 -5.68 -14.80 5.01
CA GLY A 143 -5.66 -16.18 4.58
C GLY A 143 -4.23 -16.60 4.42
N ALA A 144 -4.02 -17.89 4.28
CA ALA A 144 -2.70 -18.42 4.05
C ALA A 144 -2.78 -19.58 3.08
N GLY A 145 -1.69 -19.80 2.37
CA GLY A 145 -1.56 -21.02 1.60
C GLY A 145 -0.12 -21.48 1.53
N ARG A 146 0.00 -22.75 1.17
CA ARG A 146 1.28 -23.39 0.90
C ARG A 146 1.22 -24.01 -0.47
N LEU A 147 2.15 -23.62 -1.33
CA LEU A 147 2.20 -24.04 -2.73
C LEU A 147 3.64 -24.38 -3.16
N PRO A 148 3.81 -25.10 -4.29
CA PRO A 148 5.11 -25.31 -4.92
C PRO A 148 5.76 -23.99 -5.29
N LEU A 149 7.06 -23.85 -5.14
CA LEU A 149 7.73 -22.55 -5.29
C LEU A 149 7.39 -21.82 -6.60
N ASN A 150 6.82 -20.61 -6.47
CA ASN A 150 6.68 -19.65 -7.56
C ASN A 150 7.73 -18.53 -7.39
N PHE A 151 8.65 -18.43 -8.35
CA PHE A 151 9.67 -17.38 -8.36
C PHE A 151 9.12 -16.02 -8.78
N GLY A 152 8.05 -16.01 -9.60
CA GLY A 152 7.43 -14.79 -10.08
C GLY A 152 6.54 -14.10 -9.06
N SER A 153 6.01 -14.81 -8.06
CA SER A 153 5.13 -14.21 -7.06
C SER A 153 5.85 -13.18 -6.20
N GLU A 154 5.27 -11.99 -6.10
CA GLU A 154 5.75 -10.88 -5.32
C GLU A 154 4.68 -10.40 -4.32
N VAL A 155 5.11 -9.59 -3.35
CA VAL A 155 4.17 -8.94 -2.42
C VAL A 155 3.32 -7.94 -3.23
N TYR A 156 2.03 -7.91 -2.90
CA TYR A 156 0.91 -7.20 -3.54
C TYR A 156 0.33 -7.82 -4.80
N ASP A 157 0.86 -8.94 -5.30
CA ASP A 157 0.25 -9.64 -6.44
C ASP A 157 -1.16 -10.10 -6.11
N TYR A 158 -2.08 -9.84 -7.03
CA TYR A 158 -3.49 -10.20 -6.91
C TYR A 158 -3.69 -11.63 -7.38
N THR A 159 -3.85 -12.54 -6.42
CA THR A 159 -3.82 -13.99 -6.65
C THR A 159 -5.19 -14.61 -6.40
N LYS A 160 -5.55 -15.58 -7.24
CA LYS A 160 -6.75 -16.41 -7.07
C LYS A 160 -6.39 -17.86 -6.81
N ILE A 161 -7.12 -18.49 -5.89
CA ILE A 161 -7.00 -19.90 -5.55
C ILE A 161 -8.38 -20.53 -5.61
N THR A 162 -8.53 -21.55 -6.45
CA THR A 162 -9.76 -22.32 -6.62
C THR A 162 -9.53 -23.72 -6.08
N ASP A 163 -10.36 -24.16 -5.13
CA ASP A 163 -10.36 -25.56 -4.70
C ASP A 163 -11.62 -26.23 -5.25
N PRO A 164 -11.51 -27.10 -6.25
CA PRO A 164 -12.67 -27.78 -6.83
C PRO A 164 -13.35 -28.74 -5.83
N ARG A 165 -12.67 -29.15 -4.75
CA ARG A 165 -13.22 -30.11 -3.78
C ARG A 165 -14.28 -29.49 -2.87
N ASP A 166 -14.13 -28.20 -2.55
CA ASP A 166 -15.10 -27.45 -1.72
C ASP A 166 -15.86 -26.38 -2.53
N GLY A 167 -15.56 -26.23 -3.82
CA GLY A 167 -16.14 -25.21 -4.70
C GLY A 167 -15.80 -23.78 -4.27
N ALA A 168 -14.86 -23.59 -3.34
CA ALA A 168 -14.57 -22.29 -2.76
C ALA A 168 -13.38 -21.64 -3.45
N THR A 169 -13.63 -20.46 -4.02
CA THR A 169 -12.61 -19.56 -4.52
C THR A 169 -12.17 -18.59 -3.43
N MET A 170 -10.87 -18.34 -3.38
CA MET A 170 -10.25 -17.29 -2.59
C MET A 170 -9.49 -16.37 -3.52
N VAL A 171 -9.58 -15.08 -3.27
CA VAL A 171 -8.95 -14.02 -4.04
C VAL A 171 -8.35 -13.06 -3.01
N GLY A 172 -7.26 -12.38 -3.37
CA GLY A 172 -6.69 -11.31 -2.56
C GLY A 172 -5.26 -10.97 -2.97
N ASN A 173 -4.71 -9.92 -2.36
CA ASN A 173 -3.31 -9.53 -2.56
C ASN A 173 -2.39 -10.29 -1.60
N LEU A 174 -1.26 -10.79 -2.11
CA LEU A 174 -0.22 -11.40 -1.28
C LEU A 174 0.40 -10.36 -0.35
N GLY A 175 0.32 -10.58 0.96
CA GLY A 175 0.91 -9.67 1.96
C GLY A 175 2.28 -10.10 2.45
N ARG A 176 2.50 -11.40 2.64
CA ARG A 176 3.80 -11.97 3.01
C ARG A 176 4.07 -13.21 2.18
N ILE A 177 5.31 -13.35 1.72
CA ILE A 177 5.79 -14.54 1.03
C ILE A 177 7.02 -15.06 1.77
N GLN A 178 7.06 -16.36 2.01
CA GLN A 178 8.19 -17.06 2.60
C GLN A 178 8.54 -18.26 1.72
N ARG A 179 9.74 -18.23 1.14
CA ARG A 179 10.30 -19.31 0.33
C ARG A 179 11.19 -20.17 1.22
N ILE A 180 10.95 -21.48 1.23
CA ILE A 180 11.62 -22.41 2.12
C ILE A 180 12.21 -23.54 1.28
N TRP A 181 13.50 -23.79 1.50
CA TRP A 181 14.20 -24.98 1.04
C TRP A 181 14.39 -25.92 2.23
N ASN A 182 13.97 -27.17 2.10
CA ASN A 182 14.19 -28.20 3.12
C ASN A 182 15.26 -29.20 2.65
N ALA A 183 16.45 -29.10 3.24
CA ALA A 183 17.57 -29.99 2.94
C ALA A 183 17.49 -31.36 3.65
N GLN A 184 16.61 -31.51 4.65
CA GLN A 184 16.58 -32.66 5.57
C GLN A 184 15.42 -33.62 5.34
N GLU A 185 14.48 -33.30 4.44
CA GLU A 185 13.40 -34.21 4.08
C GLU A 185 13.93 -35.40 3.26
N ARG A 186 13.29 -36.57 3.39
CA ARG A 186 13.62 -37.81 2.65
C ARG A 186 13.67 -37.61 1.12
N ASN A 187 13.04 -36.55 0.61
CA ASN A 187 13.20 -36.01 -0.74
C ASN A 187 13.98 -34.68 -0.68
N PRO A 188 15.30 -34.67 -0.88
CA PRO A 188 16.17 -33.52 -0.60
C PRO A 188 16.09 -32.33 -1.59
N ASN A 189 14.97 -32.11 -2.29
CA ASN A 189 14.83 -31.05 -3.31
C ASN A 189 13.46 -30.35 -3.32
N VAL A 190 12.72 -30.37 -2.20
CA VAL A 190 11.38 -29.75 -2.17
C VAL A 190 11.50 -28.27 -1.82
N TRP A 191 11.28 -27.43 -2.83
CA TRP A 191 11.10 -26.00 -2.66
C TRP A 191 9.63 -25.67 -2.43
N THR A 192 9.37 -24.90 -1.38
CA THR A 192 8.00 -24.53 -1.00
C THR A 192 7.86 -23.03 -0.84
N MET A 193 6.67 -22.52 -1.12
CA MET A 193 6.30 -21.14 -0.83
C MET A 193 5.09 -21.14 0.09
N ASN A 194 5.26 -20.53 1.26
CA ASN A 194 4.17 -20.12 2.13
C ASN A 194 3.85 -18.67 1.81
N PHE A 195 2.57 -18.32 1.78
CA PHE A 195 2.16 -16.93 1.69
C PHE A 195 0.96 -16.66 2.58
N THR A 196 0.74 -15.38 2.86
CA THR A 196 -0.50 -14.89 3.47
C THR A 196 -1.15 -13.85 2.57
N PHE A 197 -2.48 -13.84 2.53
CA PHE A 197 -3.23 -12.68 2.06
C PHE A 197 -3.33 -11.63 3.16
N GLY A 198 -3.35 -10.36 2.79
CA GLY A 198 -3.53 -9.29 3.78
C GLY A 198 -2.35 -9.16 4.74
N GLY A 199 -2.56 -8.45 5.84
CA GLY A 199 -1.57 -8.37 6.93
C GLY A 199 -0.30 -7.57 6.63
N TRP A 200 -0.24 -6.83 5.51
CA TRP A 200 0.84 -5.87 5.25
C TRP A 200 0.66 -4.55 6.01
N LEU A 201 -0.55 -4.30 6.50
CA LEU A 201 -0.87 -3.18 7.37
C LEU A 201 -1.08 -3.77 8.77
N ASP A 202 -0.22 -3.39 9.72
CA ASP A 202 -0.69 -3.33 11.10
C ASP A 202 -1.81 -2.28 11.08
N VAL A 203 -3.05 -2.74 11.03
CA VAL A 203 -4.22 -1.85 11.00
C VAL A 203 -4.13 -0.88 12.19
N GLU A 204 -3.54 -1.30 13.32
CA GLU A 204 -3.21 -0.43 14.46
C GLU A 204 -2.26 0.73 14.12
N LYS A 205 -1.25 0.55 13.25
CA LYS A 205 -0.35 1.63 12.83
C LYS A 205 -1.03 2.64 11.91
N ILE A 206 -1.99 2.19 11.09
CA ILE A 206 -2.85 3.10 10.31
C ILE A 206 -3.89 3.77 11.22
N ILE A 207 -4.43 3.06 12.21
CA ILE A 207 -5.40 3.58 13.18
C ILE A 207 -4.76 4.66 14.05
N ASN A 208 -3.48 4.49 14.42
CA ASN A 208 -2.72 5.41 15.28
C ASN A 208 -2.04 6.56 14.53
N LEU A 209 -2.46 6.87 13.29
CA LEU A 209 -2.09 8.17 12.72
C LEU A 209 -2.54 9.26 13.70
N PRO A 210 -1.63 10.14 14.14
CA PRO A 210 -1.96 11.13 15.15
C PRO A 210 -3.13 11.96 14.65
N ASN A 211 -4.18 12.04 15.48
CA ASN A 211 -5.17 13.10 15.34
C ASN A 211 -4.39 14.41 15.46
N PHE A 212 -4.24 15.14 14.36
CA PHE A 212 -3.57 16.44 14.32
C PHE A 212 -4.36 17.54 15.03
N SER A 213 -5.03 17.23 16.16
CA SER A 213 -5.75 18.21 16.97
C SER A 213 -4.93 18.75 18.14
N ASP A 214 -3.90 18.06 18.65
CA ASP A 214 -3.31 18.42 19.95
C ASP A 214 -1.77 18.24 20.02
N ILE A 215 -1.01 18.92 19.14
CA ILE A 215 0.43 19.12 19.38
C ILE A 215 0.75 20.60 19.26
N ASP A 216 1.11 21.18 20.40
CA ASP A 216 1.63 22.53 20.56
C ASP A 216 2.71 22.85 19.52
N MET A 217 2.50 23.95 18.81
CA MET A 217 3.42 24.51 17.83
C MET A 217 4.69 25.03 18.51
N LEU A 218 5.81 24.32 18.35
CA LEU A 218 7.15 24.91 18.44
C LEU A 218 7.75 24.97 17.03
N ARG A 219 7.68 26.16 16.43
CA ARG A 219 8.25 26.49 15.12
C ARG A 219 9.77 26.56 15.20
N ALA A 220 10.45 25.92 14.25
CA ALA A 220 11.81 26.29 13.85
C ALA A 220 11.86 26.36 12.31
N GLU A 221 12.14 27.56 11.80
CA GLU A 221 12.23 27.88 10.38
C GLU A 221 13.61 27.48 9.82
N HIS A 222 13.67 26.63 8.80
CA HIS A 222 14.84 26.53 7.91
C HIS A 222 14.39 26.17 6.48
N HIS A 223 14.72 27.05 5.53
CA HIS A 223 14.48 26.88 4.10
C HIS A 223 15.54 25.97 3.45
N THR A 224 15.12 25.03 2.58
CA THR A 224 15.99 24.29 1.65
C THR A 224 15.35 24.13 0.26
N PRO A 225 16.16 24.00 -0.82
CA PRO A 225 15.73 24.22 -2.21
C PRO A 225 14.95 23.05 -2.83
N MET A 226 14.02 23.35 -3.76
CA MET A 226 13.23 22.38 -4.53
C MET A 226 13.84 22.13 -5.92
N TRP A 227 13.77 20.88 -6.40
CA TRP A 227 14.07 20.49 -7.79
C TRP A 227 12.76 20.21 -8.54
N TYR A 228 12.72 20.57 -9.84
CA TYR A 228 11.56 20.43 -10.72
C TYR A 228 11.81 19.31 -11.73
N PHE A 229 10.82 18.44 -11.94
CA PHE A 229 10.81 17.49 -13.05
C PHE A 229 9.60 17.81 -13.93
N ASP A 230 9.84 18.02 -15.22
CA ASP A 230 8.82 18.34 -16.22
C ASP A 230 8.63 17.14 -17.16
N GLY A 231 7.38 16.71 -17.35
CA GLY A 231 7.03 15.60 -18.25
C GLY A 231 5.66 14.98 -17.95
N ALA A 232 4.83 14.82 -18.99
CA ALA A 232 3.53 14.16 -18.91
C ALA A 232 3.68 12.67 -18.57
N ILE A 233 2.85 12.18 -17.64
CA ILE A 233 2.83 10.77 -17.21
C ILE A 233 1.73 10.04 -17.99
N ASP A 234 2.12 9.24 -18.97
CA ASP A 234 1.19 8.39 -19.71
C ASP A 234 0.84 7.13 -18.91
N THR A 235 -0.45 6.77 -18.88
CA THR A 235 -0.98 5.60 -18.16
C THR A 235 -0.43 4.31 -18.77
N GLY A 236 0.63 3.77 -18.17
CA GLY A 236 1.26 2.52 -18.61
C GLY A 236 2.77 2.45 -18.38
N THR A 237 3.40 3.58 -18.07
CA THR A 237 4.86 3.65 -17.92
C THR A 237 5.28 3.52 -16.45
N LYS A 238 6.15 2.54 -16.15
CA LYS A 238 6.83 2.46 -14.84
C LYS A 238 7.81 3.63 -14.72
N LEU A 239 7.59 4.53 -13.78
CA LEU A 239 8.54 5.56 -13.41
C LEU A 239 9.67 4.92 -12.58
N SER A 240 10.83 4.71 -13.19
CA SER A 240 12.07 4.32 -12.51
C SER A 240 12.97 5.56 -12.39
N ALA A 241 13.20 6.03 -11.16
CA ALA A 241 14.21 7.06 -10.91
C ALA A 241 15.50 6.40 -10.40
N THR A 242 16.56 6.47 -11.20
CA THR A 242 17.86 5.89 -10.88
C THR A 242 18.78 6.98 -10.34
N PHE A 243 18.99 6.99 -9.03
CA PHE A 243 20.00 7.83 -8.41
C PHE A 243 21.29 7.01 -8.25
N SER A 244 22.42 7.58 -8.68
CA SER A 244 23.77 7.02 -8.49
C SER A 244 24.64 8.12 -7.89
N PHE A 245 25.35 7.81 -6.80
CA PHE A 245 26.24 8.76 -6.14
C PHE A 245 27.62 8.14 -5.93
N PRO A 246 28.74 8.85 -6.21
CA PRO A 246 30.08 8.29 -6.06
C PRO A 246 30.76 8.59 -4.71
N TYR A 247 30.10 9.23 -3.73
CA TYR A 247 30.74 9.60 -2.46
C TYR A 247 29.74 9.86 -1.33
N ASP A 248 30.21 9.63 -0.10
CA ASP A 248 29.50 9.88 1.16
C ASP A 248 29.13 11.36 1.31
N VAL A 249 27.83 11.66 1.31
CA VAL A 249 27.34 12.99 1.69
C VAL A 249 26.15 12.86 2.63
N THR A 250 26.28 13.46 3.81
CA THR A 250 25.22 13.69 4.79
C THR A 250 24.32 14.83 4.32
N TRP A 251 23.00 14.61 4.28
CA TRP A 251 22.03 15.68 4.04
C TRP A 251 20.84 15.63 4.99
N THR A 252 20.54 16.81 5.53
CA THR A 252 19.32 17.22 6.23
C THR A 252 18.33 17.85 5.24
N GLY A 253 17.07 17.38 5.26
CA GLY A 253 15.91 17.99 4.61
C GLY A 253 15.79 17.81 3.09
N VAL A 254 15.03 16.79 2.64
CA VAL A 254 14.62 16.60 1.24
C VAL A 254 13.12 16.26 1.18
N TRP A 255 12.38 16.93 0.31
CA TRP A 255 10.96 16.67 -0.01
C TRP A 255 10.71 16.70 -1.52
N ALA A 256 9.73 15.92 -1.97
CA ALA A 256 9.24 15.89 -3.35
C ALA A 256 7.78 16.32 -3.41
N HIS A 257 7.42 17.08 -4.46
CA HIS A 257 6.05 17.48 -4.78
C HIS A 257 5.69 16.92 -6.16
N ILE A 258 4.46 16.43 -6.33
CA ILE A 258 3.95 15.87 -7.60
C ILE A 258 2.63 16.59 -7.87
N ASP A 259 2.59 17.42 -8.91
CA ASP A 259 1.36 17.95 -9.47
C ASP A 259 1.07 17.22 -10.79
N SER A 260 -0.20 16.88 -11.01
CA SER A 260 -0.67 16.35 -12.29
C SER A 260 -1.53 17.40 -12.98
N ASP A 261 -0.97 18.11 -13.94
CA ASP A 261 -1.76 18.90 -14.88
C ASP A 261 -2.44 17.94 -15.88
N VAL A 262 -3.76 17.86 -15.81
CA VAL A 262 -4.58 17.24 -16.85
C VAL A 262 -4.95 18.34 -17.84
N THR A 263 -4.20 18.46 -18.94
CA THR A 263 -4.69 19.16 -20.12
C THR A 263 -5.54 18.20 -20.95
N ALA A 264 -6.80 18.56 -21.12
CA ALA A 264 -7.68 17.93 -22.10
C ALA A 264 -7.19 18.26 -23.52
N ASP A 265 -6.92 17.22 -24.31
CA ASP A 265 -7.38 17.02 -25.70
C ASP A 265 -7.07 15.58 -26.16
#